data_AF-A0A962H629-F1
#
_entry.id   AF-A0A962H629-F1
#
_cell.length_a   1.000
_cell.length_b   1.000
_cell.length_c   1.000
_cell.angle_alpha   90.00
_cell.angle_beta   90.00
_cell.angle_gamma   90.00
#
_symmetry.space_group_name_H-M   'P 1'
#
loop_
_entity.id
_entity.type
_entity.pdbx_description
1 polymer ?
#
loop_
_entity_poly.entity_id
_entity_poly.type
_entity_poly.pdbx_seq_one_letter_code
_entity_poly.pdbx_strand_id
1 'polypeptide(L)'
;QPAPGVRGSQISSLDKDIARGLSVISVRVVDVIPGKSVVGLEIPNVHREMVYLREILESREYDKATSPLTLALGKDIGGRPNVVDIARMPHLLVAGTTGSGKSVAVNAMILSLLYKATAEEVRLIMIDPKMLELSVYEGIPHLLAPVVTDM
;
A
#
# COMPACT_ATOMS: atom_id res chain seq x y z
N GLN A 1 -12.13 3.17 25.67
CA GLN A 1 -11.15 3.92 26.47
C GLN A 1 -10.62 2.99 27.55
N PRO A 2 -9.30 2.75 27.65
CA PRO A 2 -8.75 1.91 28.72
C PRO A 2 -9.01 2.53 30.09
N ALA A 3 -9.20 1.68 31.10
CA ALA A 3 -9.26 2.12 32.49
C ALA A 3 -7.88 2.65 32.95
N PRO A 4 -7.83 3.54 33.97
CA PRO A 4 -6.56 3.99 34.54
C PRO A 4 -5.65 2.82 34.93
N GLY A 5 -4.37 2.91 34.58
CA GLY A 5 -3.37 1.87 34.87
C GLY A 5 -3.27 0.75 33.84
N VAL A 6 -4.23 0.61 32.92
CA VAL A 6 -4.13 -0.36 31.81
C VAL A 6 -3.20 0.20 30.73
N ARG A 7 -2.11 -0.53 30.45
CA ARG A 7 -1.16 -0.17 29.39
C ARG A 7 -1.67 -0.69 28.05
N GLY A 8 -1.57 0.09 26.99
CA GLY A 8 -1.98 -0.37 25.66
C GLY A 8 -1.21 -1.58 25.16
N SER A 9 0.06 -1.75 25.58
CA SER A 9 0.84 -2.97 25.32
C SER A 9 0.19 -4.25 25.85
N GLN A 10 -0.55 -4.18 26.98
CA GLN A 10 -1.29 -5.32 27.53
C GLN A 10 -2.47 -5.71 26.64
N ILE A 11 -3.10 -4.72 25.98
CA ILE A 11 -4.18 -4.95 25.03
C ILE A 11 -3.60 -5.54 23.73
N SER A 12 -2.49 -4.98 23.25
CA SER A 12 -1.79 -5.47 22.04
C SER A 12 -1.35 -6.93 22.16
N SER A 13 -0.92 -7.37 23.35
CA SER A 13 -0.54 -8.78 23.56
C SER A 13 -1.71 -9.78 23.54
N LEU A 14 -2.95 -9.28 23.58
CA LEU A 14 -4.17 -10.10 23.58
C LEU A 14 -4.87 -10.14 22.22
N ASP A 15 -4.26 -9.60 21.16
CA ASP A 15 -4.85 -9.49 19.82
C ASP A 15 -5.45 -10.82 19.30
N LYS A 16 -4.71 -11.94 19.45
CA LYS A 16 -5.16 -13.29 19.07
C LYS A 16 -6.31 -13.80 19.92
N ASP A 17 -6.30 -13.52 21.21
CA ASP A 17 -7.36 -13.95 22.13
C ASP A 17 -8.64 -13.15 21.91
N ILE A 18 -8.52 -11.85 21.65
CA ILE A 18 -9.65 -11.00 21.26
C ILE A 18 -10.22 -11.48 19.92
N ALA A 19 -9.37 -11.75 18.92
CA ALA A 19 -9.81 -12.27 17.63
C ALA A 19 -10.59 -13.60 17.78
N ARG A 20 -10.06 -14.52 18.59
CA ARG A 20 -10.72 -15.79 18.93
C ARG A 20 -12.05 -15.58 19.65
N GLY A 21 -12.10 -14.70 20.64
CA GLY A 21 -13.34 -14.39 21.38
C GLY A 21 -14.42 -13.77 20.50
N LEU A 22 -14.04 -13.02 19.47
CA LEU A 22 -14.96 -12.40 18.50
C LEU A 22 -15.25 -13.30 17.28
N SER A 23 -14.60 -14.46 17.18
CA SER A 23 -14.71 -15.36 16.03
C SER A 23 -14.36 -14.68 14.69
N VAL A 24 -13.33 -13.84 14.70
CA VAL A 24 -12.80 -13.15 13.52
C VAL A 24 -11.38 -13.65 13.21
N ILE A 25 -10.95 -13.48 11.96
CA ILE A 25 -9.64 -13.95 11.48
C ILE A 25 -8.48 -13.25 12.22
N SER A 26 -8.63 -11.96 12.50
CA SER A 26 -7.61 -11.16 13.16
C SER A 26 -8.21 -9.89 13.77
N VAL A 27 -7.48 -9.30 14.70
CA VAL A 27 -7.75 -7.96 15.24
C VAL A 27 -6.44 -7.20 15.23
N ARG A 28 -6.44 -5.95 14.74
CA ARG A 28 -5.28 -5.06 14.83
C ARG A 28 -5.51 -4.05 15.94
N VAL A 29 -4.61 -4.05 16.93
CA VAL A 29 -4.63 -3.10 18.04
C VAL A 29 -3.81 -1.87 17.65
N VAL A 30 -4.45 -0.70 17.68
CA VAL A 30 -3.81 0.61 17.46
C VAL A 30 -3.63 1.27 18.81
N ASP A 31 -2.43 1.14 19.37
CA ASP A 31 -2.10 1.59 20.72
C ASP A 31 -2.35 3.10 20.91
N VAL A 32 -1.96 3.92 19.93
CA VAL A 32 -2.10 5.38 19.99
C VAL A 32 -2.91 5.88 18.80
N ILE A 33 -4.04 6.54 19.09
CA ILE A 33 -4.79 7.31 18.11
C ILE A 33 -4.44 8.80 18.27
N PRO A 34 -3.84 9.44 17.24
CA PRO A 34 -3.48 10.85 17.32
C PRO A 34 -4.63 11.74 17.77
N GLY A 35 -4.40 12.55 18.80
CA GLY A 35 -5.38 13.48 19.34
C GLY A 35 -6.50 12.86 20.19
N LYS A 36 -6.44 11.57 20.53
CA LYS A 36 -7.46 10.91 21.38
C LYS A 36 -6.84 10.05 22.48
N SER A 37 -7.51 9.95 23.62
CA SER A 37 -7.13 9.10 24.77
C SER A 37 -7.69 7.68 24.66
N VAL A 38 -7.84 7.15 23.45
CA VAL A 38 -8.44 5.83 23.19
C VAL A 38 -7.48 4.93 22.42
N VAL A 39 -7.60 3.63 22.65
CA VAL A 39 -6.98 2.57 21.85
C VAL A 39 -7.96 2.18 20.75
N GLY A 40 -7.46 1.96 19.54
CA GLY A 40 -8.24 1.47 18.40
C GLY A 40 -8.20 -0.04 18.30
N LEU A 41 -9.35 -0.65 18.00
CA LEU A 41 -9.44 -2.06 17.62
C LEU A 41 -9.99 -2.13 16.21
N GLU A 42 -9.15 -2.49 15.26
CA GLU A 42 -9.53 -2.68 13.87
C GLU A 42 -9.90 -4.14 13.66
N ILE A 43 -11.18 -4.37 13.33
CA ILE A 43 -11.77 -5.70 13.12
C ILE A 43 -12.14 -5.81 11.64
N PRO A 44 -11.74 -6.88 10.94
CA PRO A 44 -12.13 -7.08 9.56
C PRO A 44 -13.65 -7.16 9.41
N ASN A 45 -14.19 -6.45 8.41
CA ASN A 45 -15.59 -6.59 8.02
C ASN A 45 -15.88 -8.02 7.55
N VAL A 46 -17.10 -8.50 7.81
CA VAL A 46 -17.59 -9.81 7.33
C VAL A 46 -17.57 -9.88 5.81
N HIS A 47 -17.98 -8.79 5.15
CA HIS A 47 -17.88 -8.61 3.71
C HIS A 47 -16.81 -7.55 3.42
N ARG A 48 -15.69 -7.98 2.84
CA ARG A 48 -14.62 -7.08 2.41
C ARG A 48 -14.91 -6.60 1.01
N GLU A 49 -14.86 -5.30 0.82
CA GLU A 49 -14.97 -4.68 -0.50
C GLU A 49 -13.61 -4.64 -1.18
N MET A 50 -13.59 -4.91 -2.48
CA MET A 50 -12.39 -4.80 -3.29
C MET A 50 -12.14 -3.32 -3.60
N VAL A 51 -10.89 -2.88 -3.41
CA VAL A 51 -10.45 -1.54 -3.83
C VAL A 51 -9.81 -1.67 -5.20
N TYR A 52 -10.45 -1.09 -6.22
CA TYR A 52 -9.90 -1.10 -7.57
C TYR A 52 -8.92 0.06 -7.77
N LEU A 53 -7.82 -0.19 -8.48
CA LEU A 53 -6.83 0.85 -8.80
C LEU A 53 -7.47 2.05 -9.50
N ARG A 54 -8.41 1.78 -10.42
CA ARG A 54 -9.17 2.80 -11.17
C ARG A 54 -9.82 3.83 -10.25
N GLU A 55 -10.40 3.41 -9.12
CA GLU A 55 -11.04 4.33 -8.18
C GLU A 55 -10.07 5.34 -7.57
N ILE A 56 -8.79 4.97 -7.45
CA ILE A 56 -7.75 5.84 -6.91
C ILE A 56 -7.20 6.74 -8.02
N LEU A 57 -7.03 6.22 -9.23
CA LEU A 57 -6.59 7.00 -10.38
C LEU A 57 -7.62 8.06 -10.78
N GLU A 58 -8.92 7.77 -10.64
CA GLU A 58 -10.02 8.72 -10.89
C GLU A 58 -10.27 9.66 -9.68
N SER A 59 -9.53 9.51 -8.58
CA SER A 59 -9.65 10.39 -7.42
C SER A 59 -9.10 11.79 -7.70
N ARG A 60 -9.68 12.78 -7.03
CA ARG A 60 -9.22 14.18 -7.13
C ARG A 60 -7.78 14.33 -6.65
N GLU A 61 -7.39 13.55 -5.64
CA GLU A 61 -6.06 13.54 -5.04
C GLU A 61 -4.98 13.14 -6.05
N TYR A 62 -5.24 12.10 -6.86
CA TYR A 62 -4.31 11.64 -7.90
C TYR A 62 -4.36 12.54 -9.14
N ASP A 63 -5.55 12.90 -9.62
CA ASP A 63 -5.74 13.75 -10.79
C ASP A 63 -5.02 15.10 -10.63
N LYS A 64 -5.19 15.75 -9.46
CA LYS A 64 -4.59 17.06 -9.18
C LYS A 64 -3.13 17.01 -8.72
N ALA A 65 -2.57 15.82 -8.48
CA ALA A 65 -1.16 15.70 -8.14
C ALA A 65 -0.28 16.11 -9.33
N THR A 66 0.66 17.01 -9.09
CA THR A 66 1.52 17.57 -10.14
C THR A 66 2.81 16.79 -10.36
N SER A 67 3.20 15.94 -9.39
CA SER A 67 4.41 15.15 -9.50
C SER A 67 4.22 14.02 -10.51
N PRO A 68 5.14 13.83 -11.48
CA PRO A 68 5.12 12.66 -12.36
C PRO A 68 5.45 11.37 -11.60
N LEU A 69 5.95 11.50 -10.36
CA LEU A 69 6.32 10.42 -9.45
C LEU A 69 5.20 10.13 -8.41
N THR A 70 3.95 10.46 -8.75
CA THR A 70 2.78 10.20 -7.91
C THR A 70 2.38 8.72 -7.97
N LEU A 71 2.15 8.11 -6.81
CA LEU A 71 1.74 6.71 -6.64
C LEU A 71 0.36 6.62 -5.97
N ALA A 72 -0.54 5.83 -6.56
CA ALA A 72 -1.82 5.45 -5.99
C ALA A 72 -1.66 4.18 -5.12
N LEU A 73 -1.76 4.30 -3.79
CA LEU A 73 -1.52 3.18 -2.86
C LEU A 73 -2.78 2.40 -2.48
N GLY A 74 -3.96 2.98 -2.64
CA GLY A 74 -5.23 2.36 -2.26
C GLY A 74 -6.11 3.31 -1.45
N LYS A 75 -6.81 2.77 -0.46
CA LYS A 75 -7.66 3.54 0.46
C LYS A 75 -7.17 3.41 1.90
N ASP A 76 -7.37 4.44 2.71
CA ASP A 76 -7.20 4.35 4.15
C ASP A 76 -8.35 3.55 4.80
N ILE A 77 -8.29 3.36 6.12
CA ILE A 77 -9.32 2.64 6.89
C ILE A 77 -10.71 3.29 6.85
N GLY A 78 -10.79 4.57 6.45
CA GLY A 78 -12.04 5.31 6.25
C GLY A 78 -12.53 5.28 4.80
N GLY A 79 -11.87 4.54 3.91
CA GLY A 79 -12.22 4.46 2.49
C GLY A 79 -11.75 5.63 1.64
N ARG A 80 -10.94 6.55 2.18
CA ARG A 80 -10.45 7.71 1.42
C ARG A 80 -9.24 7.33 0.56
N PRO A 81 -9.15 7.82 -0.69
CA PRO A 81 -7.99 7.59 -1.54
C PRO A 81 -6.68 7.99 -0.85
N ASN A 82 -5.68 7.12 -0.94
CA ASN A 82 -4.34 7.35 -0.43
C ASN A 82 -3.37 7.42 -1.61
N VAL A 83 -2.84 8.61 -1.83
CA VAL A 83 -1.95 8.97 -2.93
C VAL A 83 -0.71 9.63 -2.33
N VAL A 84 0.46 9.20 -2.80
CA VAL A 84 1.75 9.70 -2.30
C VAL A 84 2.64 10.14 -3.45
N ASP A 85 3.65 10.94 -3.15
CA ASP A 85 4.68 11.35 -4.12
C ASP A 85 6.03 10.77 -3.69
N ILE A 86 6.59 9.85 -4.48
CA ILE A 86 7.87 9.23 -4.14
C ILE A 86 9.03 10.23 -4.21
N ALA A 87 8.89 11.38 -4.89
CA ALA A 87 9.92 12.42 -4.84
C ALA A 87 10.10 13.00 -3.43
N ARG A 88 9.03 13.00 -2.61
CA ARG A 88 9.06 13.45 -1.20
C ARG A 88 9.54 12.37 -0.24
N MET A 89 9.58 11.12 -0.70
CA MET A 89 10.08 9.95 0.00
C MET A 89 11.04 9.24 -0.94
N PRO A 90 12.26 9.79 -1.16
CA PRO A 90 13.05 9.59 -2.38
C PRO A 90 13.38 8.13 -2.67
N HIS A 91 13.28 7.26 -1.66
CA HIS A 91 13.35 5.82 -1.81
C HIS A 91 12.24 5.15 -0.98
N LEU A 92 11.75 4.01 -1.49
CA LEU A 92 10.71 3.21 -0.85
C LEU A 92 11.19 1.76 -0.75
N LEU A 93 11.03 1.16 0.44
CA LEU A 93 11.23 -0.27 0.66
C LEU A 93 9.87 -0.97 0.74
N VAL A 94 9.66 -1.98 -0.11
CA VAL A 94 8.44 -2.80 -0.11
C VAL A 94 8.78 -4.24 0.26
N ALA A 95 8.22 -4.73 1.37
CA ALA A 95 8.41 -6.09 1.86
C ALA A 95 7.06 -6.75 2.17
N GLY A 96 6.97 -8.06 1.97
CA GLY A 96 5.77 -8.84 2.23
C GLY A 96 5.99 -10.32 1.92
N THR A 97 5.24 -11.18 2.60
CA THR A 97 5.25 -12.64 2.36
C THR A 97 4.48 -12.99 1.09
N THR A 98 4.66 -14.20 0.55
CA THR A 98 3.85 -14.69 -0.58
C THR A 98 2.36 -14.61 -0.24
N GLY A 99 1.56 -14.10 -1.19
CA GLY A 99 0.11 -13.93 -1.00
C GLY A 99 -0.30 -12.67 -0.23
N SER A 100 0.64 -11.87 0.30
CA SER A 100 0.33 -10.60 0.98
C SER A 100 -0.08 -9.46 0.05
N GLY A 101 0.04 -9.65 -1.27
CA GLY A 101 -0.28 -8.63 -2.29
C GLY A 101 0.90 -7.77 -2.73
N LYS A 102 2.15 -8.09 -2.34
CA LYS A 102 3.36 -7.34 -2.73
C LYS A 102 3.44 -7.07 -4.23
N SER A 103 3.30 -8.10 -5.06
CA SER A 103 3.43 -7.96 -6.52
C SER A 103 2.31 -7.10 -7.11
N VAL A 104 1.08 -7.24 -6.59
CA VAL A 104 -0.06 -6.38 -6.98
C VAL A 104 0.22 -4.92 -6.60
N ALA A 105 0.77 -4.66 -5.42
CA ALA A 105 1.13 -3.31 -4.99
C ALA A 105 2.23 -2.69 -5.86
N VAL A 106 3.26 -3.47 -6.23
CA VAL A 106 4.31 -2.99 -7.14
C VAL A 106 3.74 -2.65 -8.52
N ASN A 107 2.88 -3.51 -9.07
CA ASN A 107 2.21 -3.22 -10.34
C ASN A 107 1.31 -1.98 -10.26
N ALA A 108 0.60 -1.78 -9.15
CA ALA A 108 -0.19 -0.57 -8.92
C ALA A 108 0.70 0.69 -8.89
N MET A 109 1.89 0.62 -8.27
CA MET A 109 2.86 1.72 -8.29
C MET A 109 3.37 2.00 -9.71
N ILE A 110 3.77 0.96 -10.46
CA ILE A 110 4.25 1.13 -11.84
C ILE A 110 3.14 1.75 -12.71
N LEU A 111 1.92 1.20 -12.66
CA LEU A 111 0.78 1.74 -13.41
C LEU A 111 0.48 3.19 -12.99
N SER A 112 0.62 3.54 -11.72
CA SER A 112 0.46 4.93 -11.27
C SER A 112 1.45 5.88 -11.95
N LEU A 113 2.67 5.44 -12.21
CA LEU A 113 3.64 6.24 -12.97
C LEU A 113 3.23 6.32 -14.45
N LEU A 114 2.87 5.19 -15.06
CA LEU A 114 2.52 5.11 -16.49
C LEU A 114 1.25 5.90 -16.86
N TYR A 115 0.28 6.01 -15.93
CA TYR A 115 -0.91 6.85 -16.12
C TYR A 115 -0.66 8.34 -15.88
N LYS A 116 0.42 8.72 -15.18
CA LYS A 116 0.74 10.12 -14.84
C LYS A 116 1.77 10.74 -15.78
N ALA A 117 2.75 9.95 -16.22
CA ALA A 117 3.98 10.45 -16.83
C ALA A 117 4.25 9.82 -18.19
N THR A 118 4.71 10.64 -19.11
CA THR A 118 5.29 10.23 -20.39
C THR A 118 6.70 9.67 -20.19
N ALA A 119 7.24 9.02 -21.23
CA ALA A 119 8.59 8.48 -21.19
C ALA A 119 9.69 9.55 -21.15
N GLU A 120 9.39 10.81 -21.49
CA GLU A 120 10.31 11.94 -21.35
C GLU A 120 10.39 12.44 -19.90
N GLU A 121 9.29 12.31 -19.14
CA GLU A 121 9.21 12.74 -17.75
C GLU A 121 9.75 11.69 -16.78
N VAL A 122 9.47 10.40 -17.04
CA VAL A 122 9.87 9.29 -16.17
C VAL A 122 10.49 8.16 -16.98
N ARG A 123 11.66 7.72 -16.50
CA ARG A 123 12.43 6.61 -17.04
C ARG A 123 12.57 5.53 -15.98
N LEU A 124 12.46 4.26 -16.37
CA LEU A 124 12.46 3.11 -15.47
C LEU A 124 13.62 2.16 -15.80
N ILE A 125 14.25 1.65 -14.76
CA ILE A 125 15.10 0.45 -14.82
C ILE A 125 14.39 -0.61 -14.00
N MET A 126 14.05 -1.73 -14.63
CA MET A 126 13.37 -2.84 -13.97
C MET A 126 14.34 -4.01 -13.83
N ILE A 127 14.41 -4.57 -12.63
CA ILE A 127 15.28 -5.70 -12.30
C ILE A 127 14.39 -6.81 -11.76
N ASP A 128 14.30 -7.92 -12.48
CA ASP A 128 13.50 -9.10 -12.14
C ASP A 128 14.34 -10.37 -12.26
N PRO A 129 15.15 -10.70 -11.23
CA PRO A 129 16.07 -11.84 -11.28
C PRO A 129 15.34 -13.19 -11.28
N LYS A 130 14.02 -13.20 -11.08
CA LYS A 130 13.22 -14.42 -11.10
C LYS A 130 12.36 -14.54 -12.36
N MET A 131 12.30 -13.49 -13.19
CA MET A 131 11.45 -13.42 -14.39
C MET A 131 9.97 -13.71 -14.12
N LEU A 132 9.43 -13.29 -12.97
CA LEU A 132 8.06 -13.65 -12.55
C LEU A 132 7.07 -12.48 -12.63
N GLU A 133 7.53 -11.25 -12.44
CA GLU A 133 6.62 -10.16 -12.07
C GLU A 133 6.72 -8.98 -13.02
N LEU A 134 7.92 -8.63 -13.50
CA LEU A 134 8.15 -7.39 -14.25
C LEU A 134 8.37 -7.60 -15.74
N SER A 135 8.56 -8.84 -16.18
CA SER A 135 8.76 -9.19 -17.61
C SER A 135 7.59 -8.73 -18.51
N VAL A 136 6.39 -8.55 -17.94
CA VAL A 136 5.22 -8.03 -18.65
C VAL A 136 5.41 -6.59 -19.16
N TYR A 137 6.32 -5.83 -18.56
CA TYR A 137 6.61 -4.44 -18.95
C TYR A 137 7.70 -4.34 -20.03
N GLU A 138 8.23 -5.45 -20.52
CA GLU A 138 9.25 -5.43 -21.58
C GLU A 138 8.77 -4.63 -22.81
N GLY A 139 9.65 -3.77 -23.33
CA GLY A 139 9.37 -2.97 -24.52
C GLY A 139 8.52 -1.70 -24.31
N ILE A 140 8.07 -1.37 -23.10
CA ILE A 140 7.39 -0.07 -22.88
C ILE A 140 8.37 1.09 -23.15
N PRO A 141 7.88 2.22 -23.67
CA PRO A 141 8.74 3.33 -24.04
C PRO A 141 9.48 3.93 -22.86
N HIS A 142 9.03 3.72 -21.60
CA HIS A 142 9.65 4.22 -20.37
C HIS A 142 10.91 3.47 -19.92
N LEU A 143 11.20 2.28 -20.45
CA LEU A 143 12.35 1.47 -20.04
C LEU A 143 13.67 2.02 -20.59
N LEU A 144 14.67 2.23 -19.72
CA LEU A 144 16.04 2.63 -20.08
C LEU A 144 16.87 1.51 -20.70
N ALA A 145 16.54 0.28 -20.36
CA ALA A 145 17.14 -0.95 -20.86
C ALA A 145 16.07 -2.05 -20.80
N PRO A 146 16.26 -3.19 -21.49
CA PRO A 146 15.44 -4.37 -21.28
C PRO A 146 15.37 -4.75 -19.80
N VAL A 147 14.32 -5.45 -19.38
CA VAL A 147 14.17 -5.92 -18.00
C VAL A 147 15.39 -6.76 -17.65
N VAL A 148 16.11 -6.34 -16.60
CA VAL A 148 17.37 -6.97 -16.19
C VAL A 148 17.05 -8.24 -15.41
N THR A 149 17.54 -9.37 -15.91
CA THR A 149 17.29 -10.69 -15.31
C THR A 149 18.57 -11.37 -14.83
N ASP A 150 19.72 -10.98 -15.38
CA ASP A 150 21.05 -11.46 -15.00
C ASP A 150 21.72 -10.44 -14.06
N MET A 151 22.40 -10.91 -13.02
CA MET A 151 23.02 -10.08 -11.97
C MET A 151 24.54 -10.09 -12.04
#